data_AF-A0AAW5KEX4-F1
#
_entry.id   AF-A0AAW5KEX4-F1
#
_cell.length_a   1.000
_cell.length_b   1.000
_cell.length_c   1.000
_cell.angle_alpha   90.00
_cell.angle_beta   90.00
_cell.angle_gamma   90.00
#
_symmetry.space_group_name_H-M   'P 1'
#
loop_
_entity.id
_entity.type
_entity.pdbx_description
1 polymer ?
#
loop_
_entity_poly.entity_id
_entity_poly.type
_entity_poly.pdbx_seq_one_letter_code
_entity_poly.pdbx_strand_id
1 'polypeptide(L)'
;MAKDFAKSKCFIKTDNGYEEITYAELLRREEADSSYKGRRFLPLHGMLMEVTPEEYQAFYQEHNHQNYIQRLSIKNGDISYDMLTNEEQNGANILVDSAPDIVEQVEKRIMLDKLRTSLALLSEEELQMLISLFYLEMTERDLAREYQISQVAIHKRKQRILEKLKKLLEN
;
A
#
# COMPACT_ATOMS: atom_id res chain seq x y z
N MET A 1 8.39 -33.62 24.54
CA MET A 1 6.99 -33.38 24.95
C MET A 1 6.57 -34.08 26.25
N ALA A 2 7.37 -34.98 26.86
CA ALA A 2 6.90 -35.80 27.99
C ALA A 2 7.12 -35.22 29.42
N LYS A 3 7.80 -34.07 29.59
CA LYS A 3 8.17 -33.57 30.94
C LYS A 3 7.24 -32.52 31.53
N ASP A 4 6.44 -31.81 30.73
CA ASP A 4 5.64 -30.67 31.22
C ASP A 4 4.20 -31.01 31.61
N PHE A 5 3.75 -32.26 31.36
CA PHE A 5 2.37 -32.69 31.61
C PHE A 5 2.22 -33.71 32.75
N ALA A 6 3.27 -33.95 33.54
CA ALA A 6 3.27 -34.98 34.58
C ALA A 6 2.20 -34.78 35.69
N LYS A 7 1.72 -33.55 35.87
CA LYS A 7 0.61 -33.19 36.78
C LYS A 7 -0.69 -32.82 36.05
N SER A 8 -0.72 -32.96 34.73
CA SER A 8 -1.81 -32.49 33.89
C SER A 8 -2.97 -33.48 33.88
N LYS A 9 -4.17 -32.92 33.93
CA LYS A 9 -5.41 -33.64 33.68
C LYS A 9 -5.47 -34.00 32.20
N CYS A 10 -5.84 -35.25 31.93
CA CYS A 10 -6.04 -35.76 30.58
C CYS A 10 -7.53 -36.14 30.43
N PHE A 11 -8.16 -35.79 29.33
CA PHE A 11 -9.56 -36.09 29.07
C PHE A 11 -9.67 -37.07 27.90
N ILE A 12 -10.26 -38.23 28.14
CA ILE A 12 -10.44 -39.31 27.15
C ILE A 12 -11.89 -39.30 26.67
N LYS A 13 -12.07 -39.42 25.35
CA LYS A 13 -13.39 -39.39 24.72
C LYS A 13 -14.08 -40.74 24.93
N THR A 14 -15.29 -40.70 25.46
CA THR A 14 -16.17 -41.86 25.74
C THR A 14 -17.55 -41.60 25.14
N ASP A 15 -18.40 -42.63 25.07
CA ASP A 15 -19.76 -42.51 24.50
C ASP A 15 -20.64 -41.46 25.21
N ASN A 16 -20.32 -41.14 26.48
CA ASN A 16 -21.04 -40.16 27.29
C ASN A 16 -20.27 -38.84 27.51
N GLY A 17 -19.24 -38.55 26.70
CA GLY A 17 -18.46 -37.31 26.76
C GLY A 17 -17.00 -37.54 27.11
N TYR A 18 -16.49 -36.89 28.16
CA TYR A 18 -15.08 -36.94 28.52
C TYR A 18 -14.84 -37.51 29.93
N GLU A 19 -13.93 -38.48 30.02
CA GLU A 19 -13.45 -39.03 31.28
C GLU A 19 -12.13 -38.37 31.67
N GLU A 20 -12.04 -37.82 32.89
CA GLU A 20 -10.80 -37.28 33.44
C GLU A 20 -9.90 -38.40 33.95
N ILE A 21 -8.70 -38.49 33.41
CA ILE A 21 -7.62 -39.36 33.87
C ILE A 21 -6.36 -38.55 34.12
N THR A 22 -5.41 -39.14 34.83
CA THR A 22 -4.08 -38.55 35.02
C THR A 22 -3.14 -38.93 33.87
N TYR A 23 -2.13 -38.09 33.61
CA TYR A 23 -1.12 -38.39 32.59
C TYR A 23 -0.39 -39.74 32.82
N ALA A 24 -0.13 -40.11 34.09
CA ALA A 24 0.44 -41.41 34.42
C ALA A 24 -0.49 -42.60 34.13
N GLU A 25 -1.80 -42.38 34.10
CA GLU A 25 -2.80 -43.37 33.71
C GLU A 25 -2.89 -43.47 32.18
N LEU A 26 -2.81 -42.34 31.47
CA LEU A 26 -2.74 -42.31 30.01
C LEU A 26 -1.55 -43.12 29.48
N LEU A 27 -0.37 -42.92 30.06
CA LEU A 27 0.84 -43.66 29.69
C LEU A 27 0.70 -45.18 29.92
N ARG A 28 0.12 -45.58 31.06
CA ARG A 28 -0.15 -47.00 31.35
C ARG A 28 -1.12 -47.62 30.34
N ARG A 29 -2.15 -46.87 29.92
CA ARG A 29 -3.10 -47.32 28.89
C ARG A 29 -2.46 -47.41 27.50
N GLU A 30 -1.54 -46.51 27.17
CA GLU A 30 -0.77 -46.55 25.92
C GLU A 30 0.21 -47.74 25.85
N GLU A 31 0.79 -48.13 26.98
CA GLU A 31 1.63 -49.32 27.09
C GLU A 31 0.82 -50.63 27.03
N ALA A 32 -0.38 -50.64 27.60
CA ALA A 32 -1.25 -51.82 27.65
C ALA A 32 -2.04 -52.05 26.34
N ASP A 33 -2.44 -50.99 25.64
CA ASP A 33 -3.21 -51.06 24.40
C ASP A 33 -2.59 -50.18 23.30
N SER A 34 -2.18 -50.83 22.21
CA SER A 34 -1.61 -50.15 21.05
C SER A 34 -2.60 -49.25 20.29
N SER A 35 -3.91 -49.38 20.52
CA SER A 35 -4.93 -48.50 19.92
C SER A 35 -4.80 -47.04 20.39
N TYR A 36 -4.23 -46.82 21.58
CA TYR A 36 -4.03 -45.48 22.14
C TYR A 36 -2.93 -44.69 21.44
N LYS A 37 -1.99 -45.35 20.74
CA LYS A 37 -0.92 -44.68 19.97
C LYS A 37 -1.44 -43.93 18.74
N GLY A 38 -2.63 -44.30 18.24
CA GLY A 38 -3.26 -43.64 17.10
C GLY A 38 -4.14 -42.45 17.48
N ARG A 39 -4.44 -42.27 18.77
CA ARG A 39 -5.33 -41.21 19.27
C ARG A 39 -4.61 -39.86 19.26
N ARG A 40 -5.37 -38.79 19.03
CA ARG A 40 -4.86 -37.41 18.94
C ARG A 40 -5.28 -36.62 20.17
N PHE A 41 -4.37 -35.80 20.67
CA PHE A 41 -4.60 -34.99 21.87
C PHE A 41 -4.23 -33.53 21.63
N LEU A 42 -5.09 -32.60 22.07
CA LEU A 42 -4.81 -31.18 22.08
C LEU A 42 -4.41 -30.69 23.47
N PRO A 43 -3.31 -29.92 23.59
CA PRO A 43 -2.97 -29.25 24.83
C PRO A 43 -3.82 -27.98 25.00
N LEU A 44 -4.67 -27.94 26.03
CA LEU A 44 -5.52 -26.80 26.37
C LEU A 44 -5.32 -26.42 27.83
N HIS A 45 -4.82 -25.22 28.09
CA HIS A 45 -4.61 -24.69 29.46
C HIS A 45 -3.84 -25.62 30.40
N GLY A 46 -2.82 -26.33 29.87
CA GLY A 46 -2.02 -27.27 30.66
C GLY A 46 -2.70 -28.64 30.88
N MET A 47 -3.77 -28.95 30.16
CA MET A 47 -4.46 -30.24 30.14
C MET A 47 -4.37 -30.86 28.74
N LEU A 48 -4.52 -32.17 28.64
CA LEU A 48 -4.57 -32.89 27.35
C LEU A 48 -5.99 -33.35 27.08
N MET A 49 -6.54 -33.06 25.91
CA MET A 49 -7.90 -33.47 25.54
C MET A 49 -7.86 -34.34 24.30
N GLU A 50 -8.44 -35.54 24.37
CA GLU A 50 -8.61 -36.41 23.22
C GLU A 50 -9.57 -35.78 22.21
N VAL A 51 -9.15 -35.75 20.96
CA VAL A 51 -9.93 -35.19 19.87
C VAL A 51 -9.91 -36.10 18.66
N THR A 52 -10.88 -35.90 17.79
CA THR A 52 -10.88 -36.54 16.48
C THR A 52 -9.74 -35.99 15.62
N PRO A 53 -9.27 -36.75 14.61
CA PRO A 53 -8.28 -36.26 13.65
C PRO A 53 -8.70 -34.95 12.96
N GLU A 54 -9.99 -34.78 12.69
CA GLU A 54 -10.57 -33.60 12.06
C GLU A 54 -10.43 -32.36 12.96
N GLU A 55 -10.79 -32.49 14.24
CA GLU A 55 -10.65 -31.43 15.25
C GLU A 55 -9.17 -31.08 15.50
N TYR A 56 -8.30 -32.09 15.54
CA TYR A 56 -6.85 -31.91 15.67
C TYR A 56 -6.28 -31.10 14.51
N GLN A 57 -6.67 -31.46 13.28
CA GLN A 57 -6.23 -30.75 12.09
C GLN A 57 -6.74 -29.31 12.07
N ALA A 58 -8.01 -29.09 12.40
CA ALA A 58 -8.60 -27.76 12.45
C ALA A 58 -7.89 -26.86 13.47
N PHE A 59 -7.57 -27.38 14.66
CA PHE A 59 -6.88 -26.62 15.70
C PHE A 59 -5.50 -26.10 15.24
N TYR A 60 -4.74 -26.93 14.53
CA TYR A 60 -3.40 -26.57 14.06
C TYR A 60 -3.38 -25.96 12.65
N GLN A 61 -4.50 -25.88 11.95
CA GLN A 61 -4.55 -25.45 10.55
C GLN A 61 -3.94 -24.06 10.37
N GLU A 62 -4.39 -23.09 11.16
CA GLU A 62 -3.91 -21.71 11.07
C GLU A 62 -2.44 -21.60 11.50
N HIS A 63 -2.05 -22.27 12.58
CA HIS A 63 -0.66 -22.26 13.05
C HIS A 63 0.29 -22.90 12.02
N ASN A 64 -0.12 -24.00 11.40
CA ASN A 64 0.64 -24.67 10.35
C ASN A 64 0.75 -23.81 9.09
N HIS A 65 -0.33 -23.11 8.73
CA HIS A 65 -0.34 -22.17 7.62
C HIS A 65 0.65 -21.02 7.87
N GLN A 66 0.63 -20.41 9.06
CA GLN A 66 1.57 -19.37 9.45
C GLN A 66 3.01 -19.84 9.41
N ASN A 67 3.30 -21.03 9.97
CA ASN A 67 4.64 -21.64 9.92
C ASN A 67 5.10 -21.91 8.47
N TYR A 68 4.18 -22.34 7.60
CA TYR A 68 4.47 -22.56 6.19
C TYR A 68 4.83 -21.25 5.48
N ILE A 69 4.04 -20.18 5.67
CA ILE A 69 4.34 -18.85 5.12
C ILE A 69 5.72 -18.38 5.61
N GLN A 70 6.02 -18.52 6.90
CA GLN A 70 7.33 -18.12 7.44
C GLN A 70 8.48 -18.90 6.79
N ARG A 71 8.34 -20.22 6.59
CA ARG A 71 9.36 -21.03 5.91
C ARG A 71 9.57 -20.59 4.46
N LEU A 72 8.49 -20.26 3.75
CA LEU A 72 8.59 -19.72 2.39
C LEU A 72 9.30 -18.37 2.37
N SER A 73 8.91 -17.47 3.28
CA SER A 73 9.52 -16.13 3.41
C SER A 73 11.03 -16.22 3.67
N ILE A 74 11.46 -17.10 4.58
CA ILE A 74 12.88 -17.35 4.84
C ILE A 74 13.60 -17.92 3.61
N LYS A 75 12.97 -18.89 2.92
CA LYS A 75 13.57 -19.52 1.74
C LYS A 75 13.74 -18.54 0.58
N ASN A 76 12.76 -17.65 0.39
CA ASN A 76 12.77 -16.65 -0.66
C ASN A 76 13.63 -15.42 -0.30
N GLY A 77 14.01 -15.29 0.98
CA GLY A 77 14.75 -14.12 1.46
C GLY A 77 13.88 -12.86 1.51
N ASP A 78 12.59 -13.02 1.76
CA ASP A 78 11.64 -11.91 1.81
C ASP A 78 12.01 -10.97 2.97
N ILE A 79 11.98 -9.67 2.72
CA ILE A 79 12.16 -8.63 3.74
C ILE A 79 10.93 -7.73 3.77
N SER A 80 10.57 -7.26 4.96
CA SER A 80 9.47 -6.29 5.09
C SER A 80 9.91 -4.93 4.55
N TYR A 81 9.00 -4.23 3.87
CA TYR A 81 9.23 -2.85 3.43
C TYR A 81 9.50 -1.91 4.60
N ASP A 82 8.92 -2.18 5.78
CA ASP A 82 9.16 -1.37 6.97
C ASP A 82 10.62 -1.41 7.43
N MET A 83 11.37 -2.48 7.10
CA MET A 83 12.81 -2.54 7.39
C MET A 83 13.61 -1.53 6.57
N LEU A 84 13.06 -1.02 5.47
CA LEU A 84 13.71 -0.02 4.61
C LEU A 84 13.35 1.42 4.99
N THR A 85 12.47 1.62 5.97
CA THR A 85 12.10 2.94 6.47
C THR A 85 13.21 3.51 7.35
N ASN A 86 13.61 4.75 7.07
CA ASN A 86 14.53 5.53 7.90
C ASN A 86 13.91 6.88 8.31
N GLU A 87 14.64 7.72 9.04
CA GLU A 87 14.13 9.01 9.54
C GLU A 87 13.76 10.00 8.42
N GLU A 88 14.31 9.83 7.21
CA GLU A 88 14.11 10.73 6.08
C GLU A 88 13.09 10.21 5.06
N GLN A 89 12.95 8.89 4.91
CA GLN A 89 12.14 8.24 3.87
C GLN A 89 11.45 6.97 4.35
N ASN A 90 10.18 6.80 3.93
CA ASN A 90 9.42 5.58 4.16
C ASN A 90 9.81 4.49 3.14
N GLY A 91 10.04 3.26 3.60
CA GLY A 91 10.44 2.14 2.77
C GLY A 91 9.42 1.76 1.69
N ALA A 92 8.13 2.01 1.93
CA ALA A 92 7.07 1.80 0.94
C ALA A 92 7.15 2.79 -0.24
N ASN A 93 7.82 3.93 -0.07
CA ASN A 93 7.98 4.93 -1.13
C ASN A 93 9.14 4.61 -2.09
N ILE A 94 10.00 3.63 -1.78
CA ILE A 94 11.18 3.26 -2.58
C ILE A 94 10.77 2.61 -3.91
N LEU A 95 9.64 1.91 -3.94
CA LEU A 95 9.15 1.15 -5.10
C LEU A 95 7.98 1.84 -5.82
N VAL A 96 7.71 3.11 -5.50
CA VAL A 96 6.65 3.86 -6.18
C VAL A 96 7.02 4.02 -7.65
N ASP A 97 6.09 3.66 -8.52
CA ASP A 97 6.26 3.84 -9.95
C ASP A 97 6.46 5.33 -10.24
N SER A 98 7.63 5.67 -10.80
CA SER A 98 7.95 7.02 -11.23
C SER A 98 7.29 7.37 -12.56
N ALA A 99 6.51 6.45 -13.13
CA ALA A 99 5.67 6.73 -14.29
C ALA A 99 4.74 7.90 -13.97
N PRO A 100 4.69 8.92 -14.84
CA PRO A 100 3.81 10.06 -14.63
C PRO A 100 2.36 9.57 -14.58
N ASP A 101 1.61 10.01 -13.56
CA ASP A 101 0.22 9.63 -13.40
C ASP A 101 -0.55 9.93 -14.71
N ILE A 102 -1.26 8.92 -15.20
CA ILE A 102 -2.03 9.01 -16.44
C ILE A 102 -3.06 10.14 -16.29
N VAL A 103 -3.61 10.33 -15.09
CA VAL A 103 -4.55 11.42 -14.80
C VAL A 103 -3.88 12.78 -14.96
N GLU A 104 -2.73 13.00 -14.32
CA GLU A 104 -1.95 14.24 -14.46
C GLU A 104 -1.57 14.53 -15.92
N GLN A 105 -1.18 13.51 -16.67
CA GLN A 105 -0.84 13.65 -18.09
C GLN A 105 -2.04 14.08 -18.94
N VAL A 106 -3.22 13.48 -18.67
CA VAL A 106 -4.46 13.82 -19.37
C VAL A 106 -4.91 15.23 -19.01
N GLU A 107 -4.87 15.62 -17.74
CA GLU A 107 -5.18 16.98 -17.29
C GLU A 107 -4.27 18.02 -17.95
N LYS A 108 -2.96 17.77 -17.97
CA LYS A 108 -1.98 18.64 -18.62
C LYS A 108 -2.26 18.78 -20.12
N ARG A 109 -2.63 17.69 -20.80
CA ARG A 109 -2.97 17.71 -22.22
C ARG A 109 -4.22 18.52 -22.49
N ILE A 110 -5.28 18.34 -21.69
CA ILE A 110 -6.51 19.11 -21.80
C ILE A 110 -6.23 20.61 -21.58
N MET A 111 -5.43 20.95 -20.56
CA MET A 111 -5.07 22.33 -20.27
C MET A 111 -4.26 22.97 -21.42
N LEU A 112 -3.33 22.22 -22.03
CA LEU A 112 -2.56 22.68 -23.19
C LEU A 112 -3.44 22.88 -24.42
N ASP A 113 -4.39 21.98 -24.68
CA ASP A 113 -5.30 22.11 -25.83
C ASP A 113 -6.26 23.29 -25.66
N LYS A 114 -6.76 23.52 -24.43
CA LYS A 114 -7.52 24.74 -24.10
C LYS A 114 -6.67 26.00 -24.32
N LEU A 115 -5.44 26.03 -23.80
CA LEU A 115 -4.54 27.16 -23.98
C LEU A 115 -4.27 27.46 -25.46
N ARG A 116 -3.99 26.43 -26.27
CA ARG A 116 -3.77 26.58 -27.71
C ARG A 116 -4.98 27.17 -28.42
N THR A 117 -6.17 26.69 -28.08
CA THR A 117 -7.43 27.20 -28.65
C THR A 117 -7.66 28.65 -28.26
N SER A 118 -7.42 29.02 -27.00
CA SER A 118 -7.57 30.40 -26.52
C SER A 118 -6.53 31.35 -27.13
N LEU A 119 -5.29 30.90 -27.32
CA LEU A 119 -4.24 31.68 -28.00
C LEU A 119 -4.58 31.92 -29.48
N ALA A 120 -5.20 30.96 -30.16
CA ALA A 120 -5.64 31.12 -31.55
C ALA A 120 -6.76 32.17 -31.74
N LEU A 121 -7.46 32.54 -30.66
CA LEU A 121 -8.50 33.58 -30.67
C LEU A 121 -7.94 35.00 -30.37
N LEU A 122 -6.66 35.10 -30.00
CA LEU A 122 -5.99 36.39 -29.86
C LEU A 122 -5.65 36.98 -31.23
N SER A 123 -5.54 38.31 -31.29
CA SER A 123 -4.99 38.94 -32.49
C SER A 123 -3.50 38.65 -32.61
N GLU A 124 -2.96 38.79 -33.83
CA GLU A 124 -1.54 38.59 -34.09
C GLU A 124 -0.64 39.51 -33.24
N GLU A 125 -1.03 40.79 -33.06
CA GLU A 125 -0.31 41.74 -32.21
C GLU A 125 -0.33 41.31 -30.73
N GLU A 126 -1.48 40.84 -30.23
CA GLU A 126 -1.61 40.34 -28.85
C GLU A 126 -0.75 39.09 -28.62
N LEU A 127 -0.74 38.17 -29.58
CA LEU A 127 0.05 36.95 -29.53
C LEU A 127 1.55 37.24 -29.57
N GLN A 128 2.00 38.12 -30.47
CA GLN A 128 3.41 38.51 -30.56
C GLN A 128 3.89 39.16 -29.26
N MET A 129 3.06 40.01 -28.64
CA MET A 129 3.38 40.61 -27.35
C MET A 129 3.56 39.56 -26.25
N LEU A 130 2.75 38.50 -26.23
CA LEU A 130 2.91 37.40 -25.28
C LEU A 130 4.16 36.56 -25.56
N ILE A 131 4.47 36.28 -26.82
CA ILE A 131 5.69 35.56 -27.22
C ILE A 131 6.93 36.34 -26.74
N SER A 132 6.98 37.65 -26.98
CA SER A 132 8.10 38.47 -26.53
C SER A 132 8.26 38.46 -25.00
N LEU A 133 7.15 38.51 -24.26
CA LEU A 133 7.18 38.55 -22.79
C LEU A 133 7.50 37.21 -22.14
N PHE A 134 6.90 36.12 -22.62
CA PHE A 134 6.92 34.82 -21.93
C PHE A 134 7.82 33.78 -22.58
N TYR A 135 8.10 33.88 -23.88
CA TYR A 135 8.96 32.94 -24.60
C TYR A 135 10.36 33.52 -24.83
N LEU A 136 10.45 34.80 -25.22
CA LEU A 136 11.72 35.50 -25.42
C LEU A 136 12.23 36.22 -24.16
N GLU A 137 11.49 36.13 -23.06
CA GLU A 137 11.80 36.74 -21.75
C GLU A 137 12.15 38.24 -21.80
N MET A 138 11.60 38.97 -22.78
CA MET A 138 11.83 40.41 -22.88
C MET A 138 11.16 41.16 -21.74
N THR A 139 11.84 42.17 -21.20
CA THR A 139 11.24 42.99 -20.14
C THR A 139 10.22 43.96 -20.73
N GLU A 140 9.27 44.40 -19.91
CA GLU A 140 8.31 45.44 -20.30
C GLU A 140 8.99 46.76 -20.70
N ARG A 141 10.22 47.01 -20.22
CA ARG A 141 11.03 48.18 -20.59
C ARG A 141 11.64 48.02 -21.98
N ASP A 142 12.04 46.82 -22.37
CA ASP A 142 12.61 46.57 -23.70
C ASP A 142 11.51 46.65 -24.76
N LEU A 143 10.33 46.08 -24.47
CA LEU A 143 9.15 46.23 -25.31
C LEU A 143 8.67 47.69 -25.41
N ALA A 144 8.75 48.46 -24.33
CA ALA A 144 8.42 49.88 -24.38
C ALA A 144 9.33 50.65 -25.37
N ARG A 145 10.63 50.31 -25.43
CA ARG A 145 11.57 50.88 -26.40
C ARG A 145 11.27 50.43 -27.82
N GLU A 146 10.98 49.14 -28.02
CA GLU A 146 10.66 48.57 -29.34
C GLU A 146 9.39 49.17 -29.94
N TYR A 147 8.31 49.24 -29.15
CA TYR A 147 7.02 49.79 -29.57
C TYR A 147 6.95 51.32 -29.49
N GLN A 148 8.01 51.98 -29.01
CA GLN A 148 8.09 53.44 -28.81
C GLN A 148 6.93 54.01 -27.96
N ILE A 149 6.50 53.27 -26.94
CA ILE A 149 5.44 53.69 -26.01
C ILE A 149 5.92 53.63 -24.56
N SER A 150 5.13 54.17 -23.62
CA SER A 150 5.48 54.10 -22.21
C SER A 150 5.38 52.66 -21.66
N GLN A 151 6.23 52.31 -20.71
CA GLN A 151 6.17 51.00 -20.03
C GLN A 151 4.80 50.79 -19.34
N VAL A 152 4.16 51.85 -18.86
CA VAL A 152 2.79 51.78 -18.30
C VAL A 152 1.76 51.37 -19.37
N ALA A 153 1.91 51.83 -20.61
CA ALA A 153 1.03 51.42 -21.71
C ALA A 153 1.22 49.94 -22.05
N ILE A 154 2.48 49.46 -22.08
CA ILE A 154 2.81 48.03 -22.24
C ILE A 154 2.18 47.19 -21.11
N HIS A 155 2.34 47.62 -19.86
CA HIS A 155 1.76 46.93 -18.72
C HIS A 155 0.23 46.82 -18.82
N LYS A 156 -0.45 47.92 -19.14
CA LYS A 156 -1.91 47.93 -19.34
C LYS A 156 -2.37 47.02 -20.48
N ARG A 157 -1.63 47.00 -21.60
CA ARG A 157 -1.91 46.10 -22.73
C ARG A 157 -1.76 44.64 -22.32
N LYS A 158 -0.64 44.28 -21.68
CA LYS A 158 -0.38 42.93 -21.13
C LYS A 158 -1.52 42.47 -20.22
N GLN A 159 -1.94 43.31 -19.27
CA GLN A 159 -3.02 42.94 -18.34
C GLN A 159 -4.34 42.68 -19.07
N ARG A 160 -4.72 43.51 -20.06
CA ARG A 160 -5.93 43.26 -20.86
C ARG A 160 -5.87 41.95 -21.64
N ILE A 161 -4.71 41.61 -22.20
CA ILE A 161 -4.51 40.35 -22.93
C ILE A 161 -4.64 39.16 -21.98
N LEU A 162 -4.06 39.24 -20.77
CA LEU A 162 -4.17 38.19 -19.76
C LEU A 162 -5.60 38.04 -19.22
N GLU A 163 -6.33 39.15 -18.99
CA GLU A 163 -7.75 39.11 -18.63
C GLU A 163 -8.60 38.47 -19.71
N LYS A 164 -8.32 38.77 -20.99
CA LYS A 164 -8.98 38.16 -22.14
C LYS A 164 -8.71 36.66 -22.20
N LEU A 165 -7.44 36.24 -22.06
CA LEU A 165 -7.07 34.82 -22.00
C LEU A 165 -7.74 34.09 -20.84
N LYS A 166 -7.80 34.71 -19.65
CA LYS A 166 -8.48 34.13 -18.50
C LYS A 166 -9.96 33.86 -18.79
N LYS A 167 -10.67 34.83 -19.36
CA LYS A 167 -12.07 34.66 -19.78
C LYS A 167 -12.26 33.57 -20.83
N LEU A 168 -11.30 33.42 -21.75
CA LEU A 168 -11.32 32.35 -22.76
C LEU A 168 -11.01 30.97 -22.19
N LEU A 169 -10.30 30.87 -21.07
CA LEU A 169 -9.97 29.62 -20.40
C LEU A 169 -11.02 29.16 -19.38
N GLU A 170 -11.77 30.12 -18.82
CA GLU A 170 -12.89 29.87 -17.89
C GLU A 170 -14.21 29.54 -18.61
N ASN A 171 -14.36 29.92 -19.88
CA ASN A 171 -15.46 29.50 -20.77
C ASN A 171 -15.23 28.09 -21.34
#